data_AF-A0A183GJ42-F1
#
_entry.id   AF-A0A183GJ42-F1
#
_cell.length_a   1.000
_cell.length_b   1.000
_cell.length_c   1.000
_cell.angle_alpha   90.00
_cell.angle_beta   90.00
_cell.angle_gamma   90.00
#
_symmetry.space_group_name_H-M   'P 1'
#
loop_
_entity.id
_entity.type
_entity.pdbx_description
1 polymer ?
#
loop_
_entity_poly.entity_id
_entity_poly.type
_entity_poly.pdbx_seq_one_letter_code
_entity_poly.pdbx_strand_id
1 'polypeptide(L)'
;MIECEDFDLSPQVYLAIMHSLSIIAIPLNVLAVYCIVYKSTRQMGEYKWYLLCYQLTSTLFDFVYMALTLPVIFFPIPMGYPAAWIAQWLSIGSRISVVLVVPLFASLSATILNLFIYRCHLITPPHHILKLSKHGHIYICVTTVVVFFTGASIGILNIATDQEEAKRWVLESILKNKACATFHKNSASLQGALKKVWKEIEEDPLRAAVDAFPERLKACIRVKGGHFEN
;
A
#
# COMPACT_ATOMS: atom_id res chain seq x y z
N MET A 1 0.08 -32.35 15.18
CA MET A 1 -0.86 -32.01 14.10
C MET A 1 -1.10 -30.52 14.23
N ILE A 2 -0.44 -29.73 13.39
CA ILE A 2 -0.70 -28.28 13.33
C ILE A 2 -1.99 -28.18 12.52
N GLU A 3 -3.07 -27.70 13.13
CA GLU A 3 -4.29 -27.39 12.38
C GLU A 3 -3.92 -26.38 11.30
N CYS A 4 -4.03 -26.78 10.03
CA CYS A 4 -4.04 -25.83 8.93
C CYS A 4 -5.37 -25.08 9.02
N GLU A 5 -5.34 -23.93 9.69
CA GLU A 5 -6.42 -22.96 9.64
C GLU A 5 -6.63 -22.59 8.16
N ASP A 6 -7.81 -22.87 7.61
CA ASP A 6 -8.12 -22.58 6.22
C ASP A 6 -7.86 -21.09 5.95
N PHE A 7 -7.03 -20.81 4.95
CA PHE A 7 -6.66 -19.45 4.58
C PHE A 7 -7.90 -18.73 4.03
N ASP A 8 -8.58 -18.01 4.92
CA ASP A 8 -9.79 -17.25 4.59
C ASP A 8 -9.40 -16.06 3.71
N LEU A 9 -9.61 -16.24 2.40
CA LEU A 9 -9.30 -15.25 1.36
C LEU A 9 -10.14 -13.97 1.51
N SER A 10 -11.21 -14.04 2.30
CA SER A 10 -12.14 -12.96 2.60
C SER A 10 -12.49 -12.94 4.09
N PRO A 11 -11.60 -12.44 4.97
CA PRO A 11 -11.86 -12.43 6.41
C PRO A 11 -13.02 -11.49 6.72
N GLN A 12 -14.25 -12.03 6.75
CA GLN A 12 -15.49 -11.25 6.83
C GLN A 12 -15.55 -10.39 8.08
N VAL A 13 -15.04 -10.93 9.19
CA VAL A 13 -14.96 -10.22 10.48
C VAL A 13 -14.02 -9.01 10.39
N TYR A 14 -12.84 -9.17 9.77
CA TYR A 14 -11.88 -8.08 9.59
C TYR A 14 -12.47 -6.96 8.72
N LEU A 15 -13.06 -7.33 7.58
CA LEU A 15 -13.70 -6.39 6.67
C LEU A 15 -14.85 -5.65 7.37
N ALA A 16 -15.71 -6.36 8.09
CA ALA A 16 -16.82 -5.77 8.84
C ALA A 16 -16.34 -4.76 9.90
N ILE A 17 -15.28 -5.09 10.65
CA ILE A 17 -14.69 -4.19 11.65
C ILE A 17 -14.12 -2.95 10.98
N MET A 18 -13.30 -3.11 9.93
CA MET A 18 -12.67 -1.99 9.23
C MET A 18 -13.70 -1.05 8.59
N HIS A 19 -14.75 -1.60 7.98
CA HIS A 19 -15.85 -0.80 7.44
C HIS A 19 -16.61 -0.04 8.53
N SER A 20 -16.90 -0.69 9.65
CA SER A 20 -17.60 -0.06 10.79
C SER A 20 -16.78 1.10 11.37
N LEU A 21 -15.47 0.90 11.54
CA LEU A 21 -14.55 1.93 12.00
C LEU A 21 -14.47 3.10 11.02
N SER A 22 -14.46 2.83 9.72
CA SER A 22 -14.45 3.88 8.69
C SER A 22 -15.72 4.74 8.74
N ILE A 23 -16.91 4.14 8.90
CA ILE A 23 -18.18 4.87 9.04
C ILE A 23 -18.18 5.78 10.26
N ILE A 24 -17.65 5.30 11.40
CA ILE A 24 -17.56 6.08 12.64
C ILE A 24 -16.49 7.18 12.55
N ALA A 25 -15.41 6.94 11.81
CA ALA A 25 -14.32 7.90 11.67
C ALA A 25 -14.78 9.19 10.95
N ILE A 26 -15.68 9.09 9.97
CA ILE A 26 -16.18 10.25 9.20
C ILE A 26 -16.75 11.37 10.10
N PRO A 27 -17.79 11.13 10.93
CA PRO A 27 -18.35 12.17 11.78
C PRO A 27 -17.34 12.69 12.81
N LEU A 28 -16.46 11.84 13.34
CA LEU A 28 -15.42 12.25 14.28
C LEU A 28 -14.40 13.18 13.62
N ASN A 29 -13.97 12.85 12.41
CA ASN A 29 -13.03 13.64 11.62
C ASN A 29 -13.63 14.99 11.21
N VAL A 30 -14.91 15.02 10.81
CA VAL A 30 -15.63 16.27 10.52
C VAL A 30 -15.77 17.12 11.79
N LEU A 31 -16.11 16.52 12.94
CA LEU A 31 -16.20 17.21 14.22
C LEU A 31 -14.84 17.77 14.65
N ALA A 32 -13.74 17.04 14.43
CA ALA A 32 -12.38 17.51 14.72
C ALA A 32 -12.03 18.74 13.88
N VAL A 33 -12.28 18.70 12.57
CA VAL A 33 -12.06 19.85 11.67
C VAL A 33 -12.93 21.03 12.10
N TYR A 34 -14.21 20.81 12.40
CA TYR A 34 -15.11 21.84 12.91
C TYR A 34 -14.60 22.48 14.21
N CYS A 35 -14.17 21.67 15.17
CA CYS A 35 -13.60 22.16 16.43
C CYS A 35 -12.34 23.00 16.20
N ILE A 36 -11.46 22.59 15.29
CA ILE A 36 -10.23 23.31 14.97
C ILE A 36 -10.52 24.65 14.28
N VAL A 37 -11.49 24.71 13.37
CA VAL A 37 -11.78 25.95 12.62
C VAL A 37 -12.57 26.94 13.48
N TYR A 38 -13.63 26.49 14.16
CA TYR A 38 -14.60 27.38 14.79
C TYR A 38 -14.40 27.56 16.30
N LYS A 39 -13.83 26.57 17.00
CA LYS A 39 -13.67 26.60 18.47
C LYS A 39 -12.22 26.85 18.91
N SER A 40 -11.27 26.88 17.98
CA SER A 40 -9.86 27.10 18.32
C SER A 40 -9.63 28.49 18.92
N THR A 41 -8.96 28.50 20.08
CA THR A 41 -8.73 29.71 20.86
C THR A 41 -7.69 30.62 20.19
N ARG A 42 -7.86 31.94 20.36
CA ARG A 42 -6.96 32.97 19.82
C ARG A 42 -5.50 32.82 20.29
N GLN A 43 -5.26 32.11 21.40
CA GLN A 43 -3.92 31.78 21.90
C GLN A 43 -3.14 30.80 21.02
N MET A 44 -3.79 30.02 20.15
CA MET A 44 -3.09 29.08 19.27
C MET A 44 -2.39 29.75 18.06
N GLY A 45 -2.64 31.02 17.76
CA GLY A 45 -1.90 31.76 16.73
C GLY A 45 -1.75 30.99 15.40
N GLU A 46 -0.51 30.84 14.93
CA GLU A 46 -0.15 30.09 13.71
C GLU A 46 -0.21 28.55 13.89
N TYR A 47 -0.15 28.03 15.12
CA TYR A 47 -0.19 26.59 15.41
C TYR A 47 -1.48 25.92 14.92
N LYS A 48 -2.60 26.65 14.93
CA LYS A 48 -3.90 26.11 14.48
C LYS A 48 -3.88 25.67 13.02
N TRP A 49 -3.10 26.34 12.17
CA TRP A 49 -2.98 26.01 10.75
C TRP A 49 -2.18 24.72 10.56
N TYR A 50 -1.12 24.52 11.33
CA TYR A 50 -0.38 23.25 11.36
C TYR A 50 -1.27 22.09 11.84
N LEU A 51 -2.06 22.32 12.90
CA LEU A 51 -3.01 21.34 13.41
C LEU A 51 -4.12 21.01 12.40
N LEU A 52 -4.62 22.01 11.68
CA LEU A 52 -5.62 21.83 10.63
C LEU A 52 -5.04 21.06 9.44
N CYS A 53 -3.83 21.41 8.96
CA CYS A 53 -3.16 20.70 7.88
C CYS A 53 -2.91 19.22 8.23
N TYR A 54 -2.48 18.95 9.47
CA TYR A 54 -2.36 17.57 9.98
C TYR A 54 -3.72 16.86 9.94
N GLN A 55 -4.78 17.47 10.49
CA GLN A 55 -6.09 16.85 10.53
C GLN A 55 -6.59 16.55 9.11
N LEU A 56 -6.53 17.51 8.19
CA LEU A 56 -6.96 17.31 6.79
C LEU A 56 -6.15 16.19 6.11
N THR A 57 -4.83 16.16 6.30
CA THR A 57 -3.96 15.12 5.73
C THR A 57 -4.28 13.74 6.31
N SER A 58 -4.53 13.65 7.62
CA SER A 58 -4.96 12.42 8.29
C SER A 58 -6.31 11.94 7.77
N THR A 59 -7.29 12.84 7.63
CA THR A 59 -8.62 12.47 7.11
C THR A 59 -8.57 11.98 5.66
N LEU A 60 -7.70 12.59 4.84
CA LEU A 60 -7.49 12.17 3.46
C LEU A 60 -6.81 10.81 3.39
N PHE A 61 -5.79 10.58 4.23
CA PHE A 61 -5.13 9.28 4.34
C PHE A 61 -6.11 8.19 4.78
N ASP A 62 -6.87 8.42 5.85
CA ASP A 62 -7.86 7.46 6.35
C ASP A 62 -8.92 7.13 5.27
N PHE A 63 -9.40 8.15 4.54
CA PHE A 63 -10.33 7.94 3.44
C PHE A 63 -9.73 7.10 2.32
N VAL A 64 -8.53 7.43 1.83
CA VAL A 64 -7.89 6.66 0.74
C VAL A 64 -7.51 5.25 1.19
N TYR A 65 -7.06 5.09 2.44
CA TYR A 65 -6.62 3.82 2.98
C TYR A 65 -7.81 2.88 3.27
N MET A 66 -8.90 3.38 3.84
CA MET A 66 -10.08 2.56 4.18
C MET A 66 -11.10 2.45 3.04
N ALA A 67 -11.35 3.51 2.27
CA ALA A 67 -12.39 3.53 1.25
C ALA A 67 -11.92 3.10 -0.14
N LEU A 68 -10.62 3.28 -0.47
CA LEU A 68 -10.08 2.97 -1.81
C LEU A 68 -9.13 1.78 -1.83
N THR A 69 -8.28 1.63 -0.80
CA THR A 69 -7.20 0.62 -0.85
C THR A 69 -7.48 -0.61 0.00
N LEU A 70 -8.15 -0.46 1.15
CA LEU A 70 -8.42 -1.51 2.16
C LEU A 70 -7.46 -2.72 2.07
N PRO A 71 -6.16 -2.50 2.33
CA PRO A 71 -5.17 -3.54 2.07
C PRO A 71 -5.28 -4.63 3.14
N VAL A 72 -5.77 -5.80 2.74
CA VAL A 72 -5.68 -7.00 3.58
C VAL A 72 -4.25 -7.51 3.50
N ILE A 73 -3.46 -7.29 4.56
CA ILE A 73 -2.06 -7.75 4.61
C ILE A 73 -2.08 -9.23 5.01
N PHE A 74 -1.72 -10.11 4.08
CA PHE A 74 -1.42 -11.50 4.42
C PHE A 74 0.00 -11.59 4.97
N PHE A 75 0.21 -12.30 6.07
CA PHE A 75 1.56 -12.62 6.56
C PHE A 75 1.94 -14.00 6.01
N PRO A 76 3.19 -14.27 5.57
CA PRO A 76 4.41 -13.46 5.65
C PRO A 76 4.73 -12.61 4.40
N ILE A 77 3.90 -12.65 3.35
CA ILE A 77 4.13 -11.90 2.10
C ILE A 77 3.16 -10.72 2.09
N PRO A 78 3.61 -9.45 2.09
CA PRO A 78 2.73 -8.28 2.01
C PRO A 78 2.07 -8.19 0.63
N MET A 79 1.13 -9.08 0.38
CA MET A 79 0.24 -9.11 -0.76
C MET A 79 -1.08 -8.56 -0.24
N GLY A 80 -1.46 -7.38 -0.74
CA GLY A 80 -2.78 -6.80 -0.48
C GLY A 80 -3.54 -6.69 -1.79
N TYR A 81 -4.82 -7.04 -1.77
CA TYR A 81 -5.73 -6.70 -2.85
C TYR A 81 -6.63 -5.54 -2.39
N PRO A 82 -7.00 -4.62 -3.30
CA PRO A 82 -7.94 -3.56 -2.97
C PRO A 82 -9.34 -4.15 -2.79
N ALA A 83 -9.73 -4.33 -1.53
CA ALA A 83 -11.06 -4.85 -1.13
C ALA A 83 -12.09 -3.74 -0.92
N ALA A 84 -11.90 -2.58 -1.55
CA ALA A 84 -12.72 -1.40 -1.32
C ALA A 84 -14.18 -1.59 -1.78
N TRP A 85 -15.12 -0.98 -1.06
CA TRP A 85 -16.52 -0.80 -1.48
C TRP A 85 -16.62 -0.22 -2.91
N ILE A 86 -15.74 0.74 -3.23
CA ILE A 86 -15.70 1.43 -4.52
C ILE A 86 -15.06 0.57 -5.63
N ALA A 87 -14.41 -0.56 -5.30
CA ALA A 87 -13.75 -1.42 -6.29
C ALA A 87 -14.70 -1.98 -7.36
N GLN A 88 -16.01 -2.06 -7.07
CA GLN A 88 -17.04 -2.45 -8.04
C GLN A 88 -17.34 -1.37 -9.10
N TRP A 89 -17.04 -0.09 -8.80
CA TRP A 89 -17.28 1.05 -9.70
C TRP A 89 -15.99 1.59 -10.34
N LEU A 90 -14.87 1.52 -9.62
CA LEU A 90 -13.54 1.81 -10.14
C LEU A 90 -12.66 0.58 -9.95
N SER A 91 -12.31 -0.12 -11.03
CA SER A 91 -11.28 -1.15 -11.00
C SER A 91 -9.90 -0.48 -10.82
N ILE A 92 -9.55 -0.16 -9.57
CA ILE A 92 -8.26 0.45 -9.22
C ILE A 92 -7.20 -0.66 -9.28
N GLY A 93 -6.28 -0.55 -10.23
CA GLY A 93 -5.14 -1.47 -10.33
C GLY A 93 -4.18 -1.32 -9.15
N SER A 94 -3.51 -2.42 -8.76
CA SER A 94 -2.58 -2.47 -7.62
C SER A 94 -1.48 -1.40 -7.67
N ARG A 95 -0.96 -1.09 -8.87
CA ARG A 95 0.04 -0.02 -9.08
C ARG A 95 -0.50 1.35 -8.69
N ILE A 96 -1.75 1.64 -9.03
CA ILE A 96 -2.40 2.92 -8.73
C ILE A 96 -2.61 3.06 -7.23
N SER A 97 -3.03 1.99 -6.55
CA SER A 97 -3.19 1.99 -5.09
C SER A 97 -1.88 2.31 -4.35
N VAL A 98 -0.75 1.72 -4.77
CA VAL A 98 0.56 2.02 -4.19
C VAL A 98 0.97 3.47 -4.43
N VAL A 99 0.79 3.98 -5.65
CA VAL A 99 1.10 5.37 -6.01
C VAL A 99 0.23 6.37 -5.25
N LEU A 100 -0.99 5.99 -4.86
CA LEU A 100 -1.87 6.84 -4.04
C LEU A 100 -1.50 6.80 -2.56
N VAL A 101 -1.28 5.62 -1.99
CA VAL A 101 -1.07 5.46 -0.54
C VAL A 101 0.30 5.94 -0.09
N VAL A 102 1.37 5.63 -0.84
CA VAL A 102 2.75 5.94 -0.43
C VAL A 102 2.99 7.44 -0.23
N PRO A 103 2.60 8.34 -1.15
CA PRO A 103 2.75 9.79 -0.94
C PRO A 103 1.89 10.33 0.19
N LEU A 104 0.69 9.78 0.40
CA LEU A 104 -0.20 10.20 1.50
C LEU A 104 0.38 9.82 2.86
N PHE A 105 0.97 8.63 2.97
CA PHE A 105 1.68 8.20 4.18
C PHE A 105 2.90 9.10 4.47
N ALA A 106 3.67 9.44 3.44
CA ALA A 106 4.79 10.37 3.54
C ALA A 106 4.33 11.78 3.97
N SER A 107 3.22 12.26 3.42
CA SER A 107 2.61 13.54 3.78
C SER A 107 2.13 13.56 5.23
N LEU A 108 1.44 12.50 5.69
CA LEU A 108 1.01 12.35 7.08
C LEU A 108 2.22 12.42 8.03
N SER A 109 3.27 11.67 7.73
CA SER A 109 4.52 11.68 8.50
C SER A 109 5.17 13.07 8.57
N ALA A 110 5.22 13.78 7.43
CA ALA A 110 5.75 15.14 7.37
C ALA A 110 4.94 16.13 8.22
N THR A 111 3.60 16.05 8.19
CA THR A 111 2.74 16.94 9.00
C THR A 111 2.88 16.69 10.50
N ILE A 112 3.05 15.43 10.93
CA ILE A 112 3.30 15.07 12.33
C ILE A 112 4.63 15.66 12.81
N LEU A 113 5.70 15.50 12.03
CA LEU A 113 7.00 16.07 12.37
C LEU A 113 6.96 17.59 12.42
N ASN A 114 6.28 18.24 11.48
CA ASN A 114 6.11 19.68 11.49
C ASN A 114 5.36 20.17 12.74
N LEU A 115 4.34 19.44 13.18
CA LEU A 115 3.62 19.76 14.43
C LEU A 115 4.54 19.67 15.65
N PHE A 116 5.38 18.64 15.71
CA PHE A 116 6.34 18.43 16.78
C PHE A 116 7.41 19.55 16.80
N ILE A 117 8.01 19.84 15.65
CA ILE A 117 9.03 20.89 15.49
C ILE A 117 8.45 22.26 15.87
N TYR A 118 7.23 22.55 15.44
CA TYR A 118 6.56 23.79 15.80
C TYR A 118 6.31 23.89 17.31
N ARG A 119 5.91 22.80 17.97
CA ARG A 119 5.80 22.78 19.45
C ARG A 119 7.14 22.98 20.14
N CYS A 120 8.22 22.35 19.66
CA CYS A 120 9.56 22.59 20.18
C CYS A 120 9.97 24.07 20.05
N HIS A 121 9.64 24.69 18.91
CA HIS A 121 9.91 26.12 18.69
C HIS A 121 9.19 27.03 19.70
N LEU A 122 7.92 26.72 20.04
CA LEU A 122 7.15 27.49 21.02
C LEU A 122 7.67 27.36 22.46
N ILE A 123 8.16 26.18 22.85
CA ILE A 123 8.60 25.90 24.23
C ILE A 123 10.04 26.38 24.46
N THR A 124 10.85 26.51 23.40
CA THR A 124 12.27 26.81 23.52
C THR A 124 12.52 28.25 24.05
N PRO A 125 13.25 28.42 25.17
CA PRO A 125 13.52 29.72 25.75
C PRO A 125 14.47 30.56 24.87
N PRO A 126 14.42 31.90 24.97
CA PRO A 126 15.03 32.83 24.01
C PRO A 126 16.56 32.80 23.90
N HIS A 127 17.27 32.14 24.82
CA HIS A 127 18.75 32.05 24.88
C HIS A 127 19.31 30.64 24.63
N HIS A 128 18.48 29.70 24.19
CA HIS A 128 18.91 28.32 23.94
C HIS A 128 19.43 28.14 22.49
N ILE A 129 20.44 27.29 22.31
CA ILE A 129 21.09 26.98 21.01
C ILE A 129 20.09 26.47 19.97
N LEU A 130 18.99 25.84 20.43
CA LEU A 130 17.93 25.29 19.57
C LEU A 130 16.90 26.33 19.07
N LYS A 131 17.10 27.62 19.35
CA LYS A 131 16.14 28.67 18.98
C LYS A 131 16.09 28.84 17.46
N LEU A 132 15.03 28.30 16.87
CA LEU A 132 14.70 28.53 15.48
C LEU A 132 14.40 30.01 15.22
N SER A 133 14.99 30.55 14.16
CA SER A 133 14.66 31.90 13.68
C SER A 133 13.18 32.00 13.29
N LYS A 134 12.61 33.22 13.31
CA LYS A 134 11.22 33.48 12.89
C LYS A 134 10.91 32.97 11.47
N HIS A 135 11.89 32.82 10.60
CA HIS A 135 11.70 32.20 9.28
C HIS A 135 12.28 30.78 9.21
N GLY A 136 13.15 30.41 10.16
CA GLY A 136 13.79 29.09 10.21
C GLY A 136 12.80 27.93 10.36
N HIS A 137 11.69 28.12 11.09
CA HIS A 137 10.66 27.09 11.20
C HIS A 137 9.95 26.81 9.86
N ILE A 138 9.76 27.83 9.02
CA ILE A 138 9.17 27.68 7.67
C ILE A 138 10.12 26.89 6.78
N TYR A 139 11.41 27.26 6.77
CA TYR A 139 12.43 26.52 6.02
C TYR A 139 12.51 25.06 6.44
N ILE A 140 12.45 24.78 7.74
CA ILE A 140 12.45 23.40 8.24
C ILE A 140 11.17 22.66 7.80
N CYS A 141 10.00 23.29 7.89
CA CYS A 141 8.76 22.68 7.43
C CYS A 141 8.80 22.32 5.94
N VAL A 142 9.28 23.24 5.09
CA VAL A 142 9.43 23.01 3.66
C VAL A 142 10.45 21.90 3.40
N THR A 143 11.59 21.92 4.09
CA THR A 143 12.65 20.91 3.95
C THR A 143 12.13 19.53 4.34
N THR A 144 11.42 19.40 5.47
CA THR A 144 10.80 18.14 5.91
C THR A 144 9.85 17.62 4.83
N VAL A 145 8.94 18.46 4.33
CA VAL A 145 8.02 18.04 3.26
C VAL A 145 8.77 17.55 2.02
N VAL A 146 9.76 18.30 1.54
CA VAL A 146 10.55 17.92 0.35
C VAL A 146 11.25 16.57 0.56
N VAL A 147 11.91 16.36 1.71
CA VAL A 147 12.61 15.10 2.01
C VAL A 147 11.67 13.89 2.01
N PHE A 148 10.48 14.03 2.59
CA PHE A 148 9.51 12.93 2.62
C PHE A 148 8.94 12.63 1.23
N PHE A 149 8.66 13.64 0.42
CA PHE A 149 8.14 13.44 -0.94
C PHE A 149 9.19 12.88 -1.91
N THR A 150 10.45 13.31 -1.81
CA THR A 150 11.54 12.74 -2.61
C THR A 150 11.78 11.28 -2.21
N GLY A 151 11.81 10.98 -0.91
CA GLY A 151 11.91 9.60 -0.41
C GLY A 151 10.77 8.70 -0.90
N ALA A 152 9.52 9.18 -0.86
CA ALA A 152 8.36 8.47 -1.39
C ALA A 152 8.50 8.17 -2.90
N SER A 153 8.96 9.15 -3.67
CA SER A 153 9.16 9.01 -5.12
C SER A 153 10.24 7.97 -5.44
N ILE A 154 11.36 7.99 -4.71
CA ILE A 154 12.44 7.00 -4.84
C ILE A 154 11.91 5.60 -4.51
N GLY A 155 11.15 5.45 -3.41
CA GLY A 155 10.54 4.18 -3.02
C GLY A 155 9.62 3.62 -4.11
N ILE A 156 8.78 4.47 -4.71
CA ILE A 156 7.90 4.06 -5.82
C ILE A 156 8.69 3.61 -7.04
N LEU A 157 9.77 4.33 -7.40
CA LEU A 157 10.63 3.95 -8.53
C LEU A 157 11.30 2.59 -8.29
N ASN A 158 11.82 2.35 -7.09
CA ASN A 158 12.44 1.07 -6.72
C ASN A 158 11.43 -0.08 -6.76
N ILE A 159 10.22 0.14 -6.22
CA ILE A 159 9.14 -0.88 -6.32
C ILE A 159 8.81 -1.17 -7.78
N ALA A 160 8.74 -0.14 -8.64
CA ALA A 160 8.47 -0.34 -10.05
C ALA A 160 9.57 -1.16 -10.75
N THR A 161 10.84 -0.90 -10.44
CA THR A 161 11.96 -1.67 -11.02
C THR A 161 11.98 -3.11 -10.53
N ASP A 162 11.83 -3.34 -9.23
CA ASP A 162 11.80 -4.69 -8.63
C ASP A 162 10.66 -5.53 -9.23
N GLN A 163 9.52 -4.90 -9.48
CA GLN A 163 8.38 -5.58 -10.10
C GLN A 163 8.66 -6.00 -11.55
N GLU A 164 9.39 -5.20 -12.34
CA GLU A 164 9.74 -5.57 -13.71
C GLU A 164 10.80 -6.69 -13.75
N GLU A 165 11.76 -6.68 -12.82
CA GLU A 165 12.74 -7.77 -12.68
C GLU A 165 12.07 -9.08 -12.24
N ALA A 166 11.17 -9.03 -11.26
CA ALA A 166 10.43 -10.20 -10.80
C ALA A 166 9.59 -10.83 -11.93
N LYS A 167 8.91 -9.99 -12.73
CA LYS A 167 8.16 -10.48 -13.91
C LYS A 167 9.07 -11.16 -14.92
N ARG A 168 10.24 -10.60 -15.20
CA ARG A 168 11.23 -11.20 -16.12
C ARG A 168 11.70 -12.56 -15.60
N TRP A 169 12.02 -12.65 -14.32
CA TRP A 169 12.45 -13.91 -13.70
C TRP A 169 11.38 -14.99 -13.79
N VAL A 170 10.12 -14.65 -13.50
CA VAL A 170 8.99 -15.57 -13.65
C VAL A 170 8.85 -16.03 -15.10
N LEU A 171 8.94 -15.11 -16.07
CA LEU A 171 8.84 -15.43 -17.49
C LEU A 171 9.95 -16.39 -17.94
N GLU A 172 11.20 -16.11 -17.57
CA GLU A 172 12.34 -16.98 -17.86
C GLU A 172 12.19 -18.36 -17.24
N SER A 173 11.71 -18.43 -15.99
CA SER A 173 11.49 -19.70 -15.30
C SER A 173 10.44 -20.56 -16.01
N ILE A 174 9.34 -19.95 -16.49
CA ILE A 174 8.26 -20.64 -17.22
C ILE A 174 8.79 -21.16 -18.56
N LEU A 175 9.49 -20.31 -19.31
CA LEU A 175 10.05 -20.68 -20.61
C LEU A 175 11.08 -21.81 -20.49
N LYS A 176 11.98 -21.72 -19.50
CA LYS A 176 12.98 -22.76 -19.23
C LYS A 176 12.33 -24.07 -18.81
N ASN A 177 11.36 -24.02 -17.90
CA ASN A 177 10.64 -25.22 -17.46
C ASN A 177 9.92 -25.89 -18.64
N LYS A 178 9.25 -25.12 -19.51
CA LYS A 178 8.59 -25.66 -20.70
C LYS A 178 9.60 -26.28 -21.68
N ALA A 179 10.72 -25.61 -21.93
CA ALA A 179 11.76 -26.11 -22.82
C ALA A 179 12.40 -27.41 -22.31
N CYS A 180 12.49 -27.59 -20.99
CA CYS A 180 13.03 -28.80 -20.36
C CYS A 180 11.98 -29.91 -20.17
N ALA A 181 10.68 -29.60 -20.12
CA ALA A 181 9.60 -30.56 -19.86
C ALA A 181 9.20 -31.38 -21.09
N THR A 182 9.45 -30.89 -22.31
CA THR A 182 9.08 -31.59 -23.54
C THR A 182 10.30 -31.91 -24.39
N PHE A 183 10.39 -33.15 -24.89
CA PHE A 183 11.44 -33.52 -25.85
C PHE A 183 11.15 -32.90 -27.22
N HIS A 184 12.09 -32.10 -27.73
CA HIS A 184 11.95 -31.41 -29.02
C HIS A 184 12.89 -32.04 -30.05
N LYS A 185 12.36 -32.54 -31.16
CA LYS A 185 13.15 -33.17 -32.24
C LYS A 185 14.00 -32.18 -33.04
N ASN A 186 13.61 -30.91 -33.10
CA ASN A 186 14.26 -29.88 -33.91
C ASN A 186 13.98 -28.46 -33.39
N SER A 187 14.82 -27.50 -33.77
CA SER A 187 14.72 -26.09 -33.34
C SER A 187 13.40 -25.43 -33.72
N ALA A 188 12.77 -25.84 -34.83
CA ALA A 188 11.45 -25.39 -35.25
C ALA A 188 10.32 -25.84 -34.29
N SER A 189 10.39 -27.06 -33.76
CA SER A 189 9.43 -27.57 -32.76
C SER A 189 9.57 -26.83 -31.42
N LEU A 190 10.80 -26.53 -31.01
CA LEU A 190 11.08 -25.72 -29.81
C LEU A 190 10.56 -24.29 -29.96
N GLN A 191 10.84 -23.63 -31.10
CA GLN A 191 10.35 -22.27 -31.37
C GLN A 191 8.82 -22.20 -31.40
N GLY A 192 8.15 -23.22 -31.96
CA GLY A 192 6.69 -23.32 -31.95
C GLY A 192 6.12 -23.44 -30.54
N ALA A 193 6.73 -24.25 -29.67
CA ALA A 193 6.31 -24.41 -28.28
C ALA A 193 6.52 -23.13 -27.46
N LEU A 194 7.66 -22.44 -27.64
CA LEU A 194 7.93 -21.17 -26.96
C LEU A 194 7.01 -20.05 -27.46
N LYS A 195 6.74 -19.95 -28.77
CA LYS A 195 5.75 -19.00 -29.32
C LYS A 195 4.34 -19.27 -28.83
N LYS A 196 3.97 -20.53 -28.64
CA LYS A 196 2.68 -20.90 -28.07
C LYS A 196 2.57 -20.45 -26.61
N VAL A 197 3.59 -20.70 -25.79
CA VAL A 197 3.63 -20.21 -24.40
C VAL A 197 3.63 -18.69 -24.33
N TRP A 198 4.33 -18.02 -25.25
CA TRP A 198 4.32 -16.56 -25.34
C TRP A 198 2.91 -16.02 -25.64
N LYS A 199 2.23 -16.60 -26.64
CA LYS A 199 0.85 -16.22 -26.98
C LYS A 199 -0.16 -16.55 -25.89
N GLU A 200 0.04 -17.65 -25.18
CA GLU A 200 -0.78 -17.95 -24.01
C GLU A 200 -0.57 -16.86 -22.96
N ILE A 201 0.67 -16.52 -22.58
CA ILE A 201 1.00 -15.52 -21.53
C ILE A 201 0.39 -14.12 -21.76
N GLU A 202 0.17 -13.70 -23.01
CA GLU A 202 -0.29 -12.35 -23.36
C GLU A 202 -1.78 -12.06 -23.11
N GLU A 203 -2.69 -13.05 -23.05
CA GLU A 203 -4.14 -12.76 -22.95
C GLU A 203 -4.91 -13.48 -21.81
N ASP A 204 -4.59 -14.72 -21.41
CA ASP A 204 -5.51 -15.52 -20.56
C ASP A 204 -4.95 -16.18 -19.27
N PRO A 205 -3.66 -16.58 -19.14
CA PRO A 205 -3.22 -17.49 -18.10
C PRO A 205 -2.89 -16.79 -16.79
N LEU A 206 -2.65 -15.47 -16.77
CA LEU A 206 -2.50 -14.76 -15.50
C LEU A 206 -3.85 -14.68 -14.76
N ARG A 207 -4.95 -14.44 -15.50
CA ARG A 207 -6.32 -14.53 -14.97
C ARG A 207 -6.69 -15.97 -14.64
N ALA A 208 -6.51 -16.90 -15.58
CA ALA A 208 -6.85 -18.30 -15.36
C ALA A 208 -5.99 -18.97 -14.27
N ALA A 209 -4.74 -18.58 -14.07
CA ALA A 209 -3.90 -19.09 -12.98
C ALA A 209 -4.31 -18.50 -11.62
N VAL A 210 -4.72 -17.23 -11.57
CA VAL A 210 -5.29 -16.61 -10.35
C VAL A 210 -6.65 -17.24 -10.02
N ASP A 211 -7.49 -17.49 -11.02
CA ASP A 211 -8.81 -18.10 -10.85
C ASP A 211 -8.72 -19.62 -10.56
N ALA A 212 -7.69 -20.31 -11.04
CA ALA A 212 -7.47 -21.74 -10.79
C ALA A 212 -6.62 -22.04 -9.54
N PHE A 213 -5.97 -21.03 -8.95
CA PHE A 213 -5.15 -21.18 -7.74
C PHE A 213 -5.92 -21.79 -6.55
N PRO A 214 -7.18 -21.38 -6.26
CA PRO A 214 -7.95 -21.94 -5.15
C PRO A 214 -8.26 -23.44 -5.33
N GLU A 215 -8.61 -23.85 -6.55
CA GLU A 215 -8.93 -25.26 -6.84
C GLU A 215 -7.68 -26.15 -6.82
N ARG A 216 -6.53 -25.63 -7.27
CA ARG A 216 -5.25 -26.34 -7.17
C ARG A 216 -4.78 -26.47 -5.71
N LEU A 217 -5.03 -25.46 -4.88
CA LEU A 217 -4.70 -25.51 -3.45
C LEU A 217 -5.57 -26.56 -2.73
N LYS A 218 -6.89 -26.58 -2.97
CA LYS A 218 -7.80 -27.61 -2.44
C LYS A 218 -7.42 -29.01 -2.89
N ALA A 219 -7.03 -29.17 -4.16
CA ALA A 219 -6.58 -30.46 -4.68
C ALA A 219 -5.27 -30.92 -4.01
N CYS A 220 -4.31 -30.02 -3.76
CA CYS A 220 -3.08 -30.33 -3.04
C CYS A 220 -3.33 -30.70 -1.57
N ILE A 221 -4.23 -29.98 -0.87
CA ILE A 221 -4.62 -30.28 0.52
C ILE A 221 -5.23 -31.68 0.62
N ARG A 222 -6.07 -32.05 -0.36
CA ARG A 222 -6.73 -33.37 -0.42
C ARG A 222 -5.78 -34.52 -0.74
N VAL A 223 -4.68 -34.28 -1.47
CA VAL A 223 -3.73 -35.32 -1.90
C VAL A 223 -2.58 -35.51 -0.92
N LYS A 224 -2.15 -34.46 -0.19
CA LYS A 224 -1.01 -34.53 0.75
C LYS A 224 -1.38 -34.63 2.24
N GLY A 225 -2.66 -34.73 2.58
CA GLY A 225 -3.08 -34.81 3.99
C GLY A 225 -2.67 -33.59 4.83
N GLY A 226 -2.53 -32.41 4.21
CA GLY A 226 -2.23 -31.16 4.91
C GLY A 226 -0.78 -30.99 5.38
N HIS A 227 0.21 -31.71 4.83
CA HIS A 227 1.62 -31.44 5.15
C HIS A 227 2.39 -30.86 3.96
N PHE A 228 2.81 -29.60 4.11
CA PHE A 228 3.80 -28.95 3.28
C PHE A 228 5.09 -28.87 4.11
N GLU A 229 6.05 -29.76 3.87
CA GLU A 229 7.39 -29.63 4.45
C GLU A 229 8.12 -28.42 3.83
N ASN A 230 8.94 -27.77 4.67
CA ASN A 230 9.62 -26.49 4.53
C ASN A 230 10.25 -26.17 3.17
#